data_AF-A0A381XJG1-F1
#
_entry.id   AF-A0A381XJG1-F1
#
_cell.length_a   1.000
_cell.length_b   1.000
_cell.length_c   1.000
_cell.angle_alpha   90.00
_cell.angle_beta   90.00
_cell.angle_gamma   90.00
#
_symmetry.space_group_name_H-M   'P 1'
#
loop_
_entity.id
_entity.type
_entity.pdbx_description
1 polymer ?
#
loop_
_entity_poly.entity_id
_entity_poly.type
_entity_poly.pdbx_seq_one_letter_code
_entity_poly.pdbx_strand_id
1 'polypeptide(L)' 'MQANRLPPHDFQAEEAVLGSILIDSMTITQIAGFLSADDFYRETNRQCFEVCYDLFERDEAINQITVWH' A
#
# COMPACT_ATOMS: atom_id res chain seq x y z
N MET A 1 -4.12 8.41 -32.44
CA MET A 1 -2.90 8.24 -31.62
C MET A 1 -3.06 9.07 -30.37
N GLN A 2 -3.29 8.42 -29.23
CA GLN A 2 -3.00 8.87 -27.87
C GLN A 2 -3.49 7.73 -26.97
N ALA A 3 -2.63 6.73 -26.79
CA ALA A 3 -2.84 5.75 -25.73
C ALA A 3 -2.82 6.53 -24.42
N ASN A 4 -3.95 6.47 -23.72
CA ASN A 4 -4.12 7.02 -22.39
C ASN A 4 -2.90 6.58 -21.54
N ARG A 5 -2.16 7.54 -20.99
CA ARG A 5 -0.92 7.33 -20.22
C ARG A 5 -1.25 6.80 -18.82
N LEU A 6 -2.02 5.72 -18.76
CA LEU A 6 -2.21 4.96 -17.56
C LEU A 6 -1.01 4.02 -17.44
N PRO A 7 -0.26 4.04 -16.32
CA PRO A 7 0.67 2.97 -16.02
C PRO A 7 -0.05 1.61 -16.16
N PRO A 8 0.65 0.53 -16.50
CA PRO A 8 0.04 -0.80 -16.41
C PRO A 8 -0.42 -1.03 -14.97
N HIS A 9 -1.75 -1.10 -14.78
CA HIS A 9 -2.34 -1.33 -13.47
C HIS A 9 -2.67 -2.82 -13.31
N ASP A 10 -2.18 -3.42 -12.24
CA ASP A 10 -2.46 -4.80 -11.86
C ASP A 10 -3.10 -4.81 -10.47
N PHE A 11 -4.42 -4.97 -10.43
CA PHE A 11 -5.17 -4.99 -9.18
C PHE A 11 -4.76 -6.15 -8.26
N GLN A 12 -4.37 -7.28 -8.85
CA GLN A 12 -3.95 -8.44 -8.08
C GLN A 12 -2.59 -8.19 -7.42
N ALA A 13 -1.70 -7.47 -8.11
CA ALA A 13 -0.43 -7.03 -7.52
C ALA A 13 -0.65 -6.05 -6.36
N GLU A 14 -1.55 -5.06 -6.52
CA GLU A 14 -1.89 -4.12 -5.43
C GLU A 14 -2.45 -4.85 -4.20
N GLU A 15 -3.39 -5.77 -4.41
CA GLU A 15 -3.97 -6.59 -3.32
C GLU A 15 -2.93 -7.50 -2.67
N ALA A 16 -2.00 -8.07 -3.45
CA ALA A 16 -0.92 -8.91 -2.93
C ALA A 16 0.07 -8.12 -2.08
N VAL A 17 0.42 -6.89 -2.48
CA VAL A 17 1.29 -6.00 -1.69
C VAL A 17 0.64 -5.67 -0.35
N LEU A 18 -0.62 -5.24 -0.36
CA LEU A 18 -1.35 -4.96 0.88
C LEU A 18 -1.48 -6.20 1.75
N GLY A 19 -1.80 -7.35 1.16
CA GLY A 19 -1.84 -8.63 1.86
C GLY A 19 -0.50 -8.99 2.52
N SER A 20 0.62 -8.74 1.84
CA SER A 20 1.96 -8.97 2.40
C SER A 20 2.26 -8.07 3.58
N ILE A 21 1.90 -6.78 3.51
CA ILE A 21 2.07 -5.82 4.62
C ILE A 21 1.23 -6.24 5.84
N LEU A 22 0.00 -6.72 5.61
CA LEU A 22 -0.89 -7.17 6.68
C LEU A 22 -0.42 -8.49 7.34
N ILE A 23 0.27 -9.36 6.60
CA ILE A 23 0.87 -10.59 7.12
C ILE A 23 2.17 -10.29 7.87
N ASP A 24 3.01 -9.44 7.28
CA ASP A 24 4.29 -9.00 7.81
C ASP A 24 4.45 -7.50 7.61
N SER A 25 4.25 -6.77 8.71
CA SER A 25 4.36 -5.31 8.73
C SER A 25 5.76 -4.82 8.37
N MET A 26 6.80 -5.65 8.54
CA MET A 26 8.18 -5.32 8.12
C MET A 26 8.34 -5.28 6.60
N THR A 27 7.39 -5.82 5.83
CA THR A 27 7.38 -5.69 4.36
C THR A 27 7.40 -4.22 3.96
N ILE A 28 6.73 -3.34 4.72
CA ILE A 28 6.64 -1.93 4.39
C ILE A 28 8.03 -1.26 4.38
N THR A 29 8.96 -1.68 5.25
CA THR A 29 10.30 -1.08 5.31
C THR A 29 11.13 -1.37 4.07
N GLN A 30 10.81 -2.46 3.36
CA GLN A 30 11.50 -2.87 2.14
C GLN A 30 10.97 -2.13 0.92
N ILE A 31 9.70 -1.73 0.93
CA ILE A 31 9.01 -1.14 -0.23
C ILE A 31 8.81 0.38 -0.10
N ALA A 32 8.81 0.94 1.11
CA ALA A 32 8.64 2.36 1.41
C ALA A 32 9.67 3.27 0.69
N GLY A 33 10.80 2.72 0.26
CA GLY A 33 11.83 3.47 -0.47
C GLY A 33 11.51 3.71 -1.96
N PHE A 34 10.54 3.00 -2.54
CA PHE A 34 10.22 3.12 -3.97
C PHE A 34 8.72 3.03 -4.30
N LEU A 35 7.87 2.62 -3.37
CA LEU A 35 6.42 2.54 -3.54
C LEU A 35 5.74 3.59 -2.67
N SER A 36 4.87 4.38 -3.27
CA SER A 36 4.07 5.43 -2.63
C SER A 36 2.57 5.13 -2.76
N ALA A 37 1.75 5.76 -1.91
CA ALA A 37 0.31 5.59 -1.95
C ALA A 37 -0.28 5.98 -3.33
N ASP A 38 0.27 7.01 -3.97
CA ASP A 38 -0.18 7.49 -5.29
C ASP A 38 0.15 6.54 -6.46
N ASP A 39 0.98 5.51 -6.23
CA ASP A 39 1.24 4.47 -7.23
C ASP A 39 0.08 3.45 -7.34
N PHE A 40 -0.82 3.43 -6.36
CA PHE A 40 -2.01 2.58 -6.37
C PHE A 40 -3.11 3.20 -7.22
N TYR A 41 -3.70 2.40 -8.12
CA TYR A 41 -4.80 2.86 -8.96
C TYR A 41 -6.14 2.91 -8.23
N ARG A 42 -6.38 1.93 -7.35
CA ARG A 42 -7.63 1.87 -6.57
C ARG A 42 -7.51 2.78 -5.36
N GLU A 43 -8.44 3.73 -5.25
CA GLU A 43 -8.53 4.62 -4.10
C GLU A 43 -8.56 3.86 -2.77
N THR A 44 -9.29 2.74 -2.70
CA THR A 44 -9.34 1.89 -1.51
C THR A 44 -7.97 1.30 -1.15
N ASN A 45 -7.18 0.90 -2.13
CA ASN A 45 -5.85 0.35 -1.91
C ASN A 45 -4.86 1.44 -1.50
N ARG A 46 -4.97 2.61 -2.13
CA ARG A 46 -4.22 3.83 -1.78
C ARG A 46 -4.42 4.19 -0.31
N GLN A 47 -5.67 4.32 0.13
CA GLN A 47 -6.01 4.63 1.52
C GLN A 47 -5.50 3.57 2.50
N CYS A 48 -5.60 2.28 2.14
CA CYS A 48 -5.08 1.20 2.97
C CYS A 48 -3.56 1.28 3.14
N PHE A 49 -2.84 1.54 2.04
CA PHE A 49 -1.39 1.72 2.08
C PHE A 49 -0.99 2.96 2.88
N GLU A 50 -1.70 4.07 2.72
CA GLU A 50 -1.46 5.32 3.47
C GLU A 50 -1.58 5.09 4.98
N VAL A 51 -2.63 4.39 5.43
CA VAL A 51 -2.77 4.02 6.86
C VAL A 51 -1.63 3.12 7.33
N CYS A 52 -1.25 2.11 6.53
CA CYS A 52 -0.13 1.24 6.86
C CYS A 52 1.19 2.02 6.98
N TYR A 53 1.41 2.99 6.08
CA TYR A 53 2.57 3.85 6.04
C TYR A 53 2.61 4.81 7.25
N ASP A 54 1.49 5.45 7.56
CA ASP A 54 1.35 6.32 8.73
C ASP A 54 1.65 5.59 10.05
N LEU A 55 1.19 4.35 10.19
CA LEU A 55 1.48 3.51 11.35
C LEU A 55 2.97 3.17 11.42
N PHE A 56 3.57 2.83 10.27
CA PHE A 56 5.00 2.58 10.17
C PHE A 56 5.84 3.81 10.53
N GLU A 57 5.51 5.01 10.03
CA GLU A 57 6.23 6.24 10.35
C GLU A 57 6.19 6.61 11.84
N ARG A 58 5.16 6.15 12.56
CA ARG A 58 5.02 6.32 14.01
C ARG A 58 5.77 5.27 14.83
N ASP A 59 6.51 4.37 14.18
CA ASP A 59 7.13 3.19 14.80
C ASP A 59 6.07 2.31 15.52
N GLU A 60 4.81 2.41 15.10
CA GLU A 60 3.72 1.60 15.61
C GLU A 60 3.57 0.33 14.79
N ALA A 61 3.40 -0.81 15.47
CA ALA A 61 3.17 -2.06 14.78
C ALA A 61 1.87 -2.00 13.97
N ILE A 62 1.94 -2.28 12.66
CA ILE A 62 0.77 -2.42 11.79
C ILE A 62 0.01 -3.67 12.23
N ASN A 63 -0.96 -3.48 13.10
CA ASN A 63 -1.78 -4.54 13.67
C ASN A 63 -3.19 -4.45 13.07
N GLN A 64 -3.81 -5.59 12.73
CA GLN A 64 -5.17 -5.65 12.14
C GLN A 64 -6.27 -4.93 12.94
N ILE A 65 -6.03 -4.63 14.22
CA ILE A 65 -6.96 -3.90 15.10
C ILE A 65 -6.90 -2.38 14.83
N THR A 66 -5.75 -1.86 14.40
CA THR A 66 -5.53 -0.41 14.21
C THR A 66 -6.05 0.09 12.87
N VAL A 67 -6.07 -0.74 11.82
CA VAL A 67 -6.59 -0.38 10.48
C VAL A 67 -8.12 -0.30 10.45
N TRP A 68 -8.82 -0.80 11.48
CA TRP A 68 -10.28 -0.89 11.53
C TRP A 68 -10.98 0.27 12.25
N HIS A 69 -10.26 1.31 12.70
CA HIS A 69 -10.82 2.43 13.46
C HIS A 69 -10.40 3.79 12.91
#